data_AF-A0A954P755-F1
#
_entry.id   AF-A0A954P755-F1
#
_cell.length_a   1.000
_cell.length_b   1.000
_cell.length_c   1.000
_cell.angle_alpha   90.00
_cell.angle_beta   90.00
_cell.angle_gamma   90.00
#
_symmetry.space_group_name_H-M   'P 1'
#
loop_
_entity.id
_entity.type
_entity.pdbx_description
1 polymer ?
#
loop_
_entity_poly.entity_id
_entity_poly.type
_entity_poly.pdbx_seq_one_letter_code
_entity_poly.pdbx_strand_id
1 'polypeptide(L)'
;MTHMTSSEATVVRRVNFQVPDAGDPEQQLTREWLVTNGLGGYASGTIAGVATRRYHGLLIAALPAPHGRTLLLSHLTERLRM
;
A
#
# COMPACT_ATOMS: atom_id res chain seq x y z
N MET A 1 22.50 29.65 -0.21
CA MET A 1 22.06 28.71 -1.26
C MET A 1 22.31 27.31 -0.73
N THR A 2 21.34 26.74 -0.01
CA THR A 2 21.51 25.47 0.72
C THR A 2 21.09 24.33 -0.19
N HIS A 3 22.05 23.49 -0.59
CA HIS A 3 21.78 22.27 -1.33
C HIS A 3 20.92 21.33 -0.47
N MET A 4 19.65 21.17 -0.84
CA MET A 4 18.78 20.14 -0.30
C MET A 4 19.14 18.83 -0.99
N THR A 5 19.98 18.02 -0.35
CA THR A 5 20.32 16.68 -0.81
C THR A 5 19.06 15.82 -0.81
N SER A 6 18.64 15.36 -2.00
CA SER A 6 17.61 14.35 -2.17
C SER A 6 17.99 13.12 -1.33
N SER A 7 17.20 12.79 -0.31
CA SER A 7 17.35 11.52 0.39
C SER A 7 16.95 10.41 -0.57
N GLU A 8 17.89 9.60 -1.03
CA GLU A 8 17.54 8.37 -1.76
C GLU A 8 16.66 7.50 -0.88
N ALA A 9 15.51 7.07 -1.43
CA ALA A 9 14.64 6.13 -0.76
C ALA A 9 15.39 4.80 -0.59
N THR A 10 15.82 4.51 0.63
CA THR A 10 16.47 3.24 0.94
C THR A 10 15.43 2.12 0.95
N VAL A 11 15.65 1.08 0.13
CA VAL A 11 14.77 -0.09 0.11
C VAL A 11 14.89 -0.83 1.44
N VAL A 12 13.86 -0.70 2.29
CA VAL A 12 13.84 -1.32 3.63
C VAL A 12 13.60 -2.84 3.55
N ARG A 13 12.76 -3.29 2.62
CA ARG A 13 12.45 -4.71 2.42
C ARG A 13 11.99 -4.99 1.00
N ARG A 14 12.56 -6.01 0.37
CA ARG A 14 11.99 -6.63 -0.83
C ARG A 14 11.11 -7.80 -0.41
N VAL A 15 9.87 -7.80 -0.87
CA VAL A 15 8.96 -8.93 -0.72
C VAL A 15 8.79 -9.52 -2.11
N ASN A 16 9.40 -10.69 -2.32
CA ASN A 16 9.19 -11.45 -3.55
C ASN A 16 7.85 -12.15 -3.40
N PHE A 17 6.81 -11.58 -3.99
CA PHE A 17 5.58 -12.32 -4.18
C PHE A 17 5.86 -13.40 -5.23
N GLN A 18 5.61 -14.67 -4.90
CA GLN A 18 5.36 -15.65 -5.95
C GLN A 18 4.07 -15.20 -6.61
N VAL A 19 4.20 -14.43 -7.69
CA VAL A 19 3.06 -14.05 -8.51
C VAL A 19 2.51 -15.37 -9.05
N PRO A 20 1.29 -15.78 -8.65
CA PRO A 20 0.66 -16.95 -9.25
C PRO A 20 0.57 -16.73 -10.76
N ASP A 21 0.51 -17.81 -11.53
CA ASP A 21 0.53 -17.79 -12.99
C ASP A 21 -0.20 -16.54 -13.53
N ALA A 22 0.48 -15.78 -14.39
CA ALA A 22 -0.02 -14.49 -14.87
C ALA A 22 -1.40 -14.61 -15.53
N GLY A 23 -1.80 -15.82 -15.93
CA GLY A 23 -3.09 -16.17 -16.50
C GLY A 23 -4.23 -16.49 -15.51
N ASP A 24 -4.04 -16.42 -14.18
CA ASP A 24 -5.12 -16.66 -13.20
C ASP A 24 -5.51 -15.37 -12.44
N PRO A 25 -6.54 -14.63 -12.91
CA PRO A 25 -7.03 -13.41 -12.28
C PRO A 25 -7.55 -13.63 -10.86
N GLU A 26 -8.17 -14.78 -10.58
CA GLU A 26 -8.76 -15.07 -9.26
C GLU A 26 -7.66 -15.18 -8.21
N GLN A 27 -6.55 -15.83 -8.53
CA GLN A 27 -5.40 -15.88 -7.62
C GLN A 27 -4.77 -14.50 -7.37
N GLN A 28 -4.79 -13.60 -8.35
CA GLN A 28 -4.26 -12.24 -8.19
C GLN A 28 -5.18 -11.33 -7.35
N LEU A 29 -6.50 -11.56 -7.42
CA LEU A 29 -7.51 -10.83 -6.64
C LEU A 29 -7.67 -11.35 -5.20
N THR A 30 -7.22 -12.58 -4.93
CA THR A 30 -7.35 -13.22 -3.60
C THR A 30 -6.07 -13.17 -2.76
N ARG A 31 -4.89 -13.04 -3.39
CA ARG A 31 -3.63 -12.82 -2.66
C ARG A 31 -3.49 -11.36 -2.25
N GLU A 32 -3.22 -11.15 -0.96
CA GLU A 32 -3.17 -9.82 -0.34
C GLU A 32 -1.81 -9.54 0.31
N TRP A 33 -1.50 -8.25 0.44
CA TRP A 33 -0.36 -7.73 1.19
C TRP A 33 -0.83 -6.79 2.31
N LEU A 34 -0.02 -6.68 3.37
CA LEU A 34 -0.26 -5.80 4.51
C LEU A 34 1.08 -5.22 4.97
N VAL A 35 1.14 -3.90 5.11
CA VAL A 35 2.27 -3.16 5.67
C VAL A 35 1.78 -2.25 6.79
N THR A 36 2.29 -2.43 8.00
CA THR A 36 1.92 -1.60 9.15
C THR A 36 2.90 -0.43 9.31
N ASN A 37 2.42 0.68 9.86
CA ASN A 37 3.25 1.87 10.09
C ASN A 37 3.77 2.00 11.54
N GLY A 38 3.55 0.99 12.38
CA GLY A 38 3.95 1.00 13.81
C GLY A 38 3.10 1.89 14.73
N LEU A 39 2.18 2.70 14.18
CA LEU A 39 1.29 3.62 14.91
C LEU A 39 -0.15 3.09 15.01
N GLY A 40 -0.36 1.82 14.67
CA GLY A 40 -1.68 1.18 14.58
C GLY A 40 -2.38 1.34 13.21
N GLY A 41 -1.83 2.17 12.32
CA GLY A 41 -2.27 2.28 10.93
C GLY A 41 -1.56 1.29 10.00
N TYR A 42 -2.10 1.14 8.79
CA TYR A 42 -1.56 0.21 7.80
C TYR A 42 -1.96 0.57 6.36
N ALA A 43 -1.26 -0.05 5.42
CA ALA A 43 -1.61 -0.14 4.01
C ALA A 43 -1.84 -1.61 3.64
N SER A 44 -2.84 -1.92 2.83
CA SER A 44 -3.11 -3.27 2.35
C SER A 44 -3.85 -3.27 1.01
N GLY A 45 -3.76 -4.38 0.29
CA GLY A 45 -4.43 -4.55 -0.98
C GLY A 45 -4.17 -5.93 -1.58
N THR A 46 -4.80 -6.20 -2.72
CA THR A 46 -4.47 -7.37 -3.52
C THR A 46 -3.15 -7.19 -4.27
N ILE A 47 -2.52 -8.28 -4.71
CA ILE A 47 -1.35 -8.20 -5.60
C ILE A 47 -1.72 -7.51 -6.93
N ALA A 48 -2.97 -7.67 -7.39
CA ALA A 48 -3.49 -6.97 -8.56
C ALA A 48 -3.70 -5.45 -8.37
N GLY A 49 -3.56 -4.92 -7.16
CA GLY A 49 -3.85 -3.52 -6.85
C GLY A 49 -5.34 -3.16 -6.80
N VAL A 50 -6.23 -4.15 -6.96
CA VAL A 50 -7.68 -3.97 -6.94
C VAL A 50 -8.19 -4.03 -5.50
N ALA A 51 -8.99 -3.03 -5.08
CA ALA A 51 -9.62 -3.01 -3.77
C ALA A 51 -10.88 -3.90 -3.74
N THR A 52 -10.72 -5.18 -3.41
CA THR A 52 -11.83 -6.16 -3.31
C THR A 52 -12.50 -6.22 -1.94
N ARG A 53 -11.94 -5.58 -0.90
CA ARG A 53 -12.41 -5.66 0.50
C ARG A 53 -12.36 -4.29 1.17
N ARG A 54 -13.23 -4.07 2.16
CA ARG A 54 -13.37 -2.78 2.89
C ARG A 54 -12.12 -2.32 3.64
N TYR A 55 -11.19 -3.23 3.91
CA TYR A 55 -9.95 -2.92 4.62
C TYR A 55 -8.77 -2.63 3.70
N HIS A 56 -8.93 -2.70 2.37
CA HIS A 56 -7.88 -2.34 1.42
C HIS A 56 -7.76 -0.81 1.28
N GLY A 57 -6.53 -0.32 1.24
CA GLY A 57 -6.20 1.10 1.11
C GLY A 57 -4.71 1.35 1.31
N LEU A 58 -4.22 2.47 0.78
CA LEU A 58 -2.83 2.90 0.94
C LEU A 58 -2.57 3.58 2.29
N LEU A 59 -3.61 4.08 2.97
CA LEU A 59 -3.54 4.52 4.36
C LEU A 59 -4.88 4.31 5.08
N ILE A 60 -4.94 3.28 5.92
CA ILE A 60 -5.94 3.12 6.98
C ILE A 60 -5.30 3.61 8.28
N ALA A 61 -5.71 4.77 8.78
CA ALA A 61 -5.21 5.32 10.03
C ALA A 61 -5.99 4.76 11.24
N ALA A 62 -5.29 4.46 12.34
CA ALA A 62 -5.91 4.21 13.63
C ALA A 62 -6.09 5.54 14.37
N LEU A 63 -7.24 6.17 14.20
CA LEU A 63 -7.57 7.43 14.85
C LEU A 63 -8.13 7.18 16.27
N PRO A 64 -7.90 8.10 17.22
CA PRO A 64 -8.53 8.05 18.54
C PRO A 64 -10.06 8.00 18.45
N ALA A 65 -10.70 7.52 19.52
CA ALA A 65 -12.15 7.50 19.64
C ALA A 65 -12.76 8.89 19.36
N PRO A 66 -13.92 8.97 18.67
CA PRO A 66 -14.78 7.87 18.21
C PRO A 66 -14.45 7.32 16.81
N HIS A 67 -13.39 7.78 16.14
CA HIS A 67 -13.21 7.57 14.70
C HIS A 67 -12.70 6.16 14.34
N GLY A 68 -11.83 5.59 15.16
CA GLY A 68 -11.31 4.24 14.95
C GLY A 68 -10.47 4.11 13.67
N ARG A 69 -10.64 3.01 12.93
CA ARG A 69 -9.92 2.79 11.66
C ARG A 69 -10.57 3.59 10.55
N THR A 70 -9.84 4.52 9.97
CA THR A 70 -10.34 5.44 8.93
C THR A 70 -9.49 5.33 7.67
N LEU A 71 -10.13 5.14 6.52
CA LEU A 71 -9.48 5.19 5.21
C LEU A 71 -9.18 6.65 4.84
N LEU A 72 -7.90 7.01 4.86
CA LEU A 72 -7.43 8.36 4.49
C LEU A 72 -6.85 8.41 3.07
N LEU A 73 -6.33 7.29 2.54
CA LEU A 73 -5.86 7.18 1.17
C LEU A 73 -6.27 5.84 0.57
N SER A 74 -7.17 5.87 -0.42
CA SER A 74 -7.66 4.68 -1.11
C SER A 74 -6.76 4.25 -2.27
N HIS A 75 -6.33 5.21 -3.09
CA HIS A 75 -5.58 4.97 -4.32
C HIS A 75 -4.68 6.18 -4.65
N LEU A 76 -3.58 5.95 -5.35
CA LEU A 76 -2.69 6.97 -5.88
C LEU A 76 -2.38 6.66 -7.34
N THR A 77 -2.60 7.63 -8.22
CA THR A 77 -2.14 7.57 -9.61
C THR A 77 -1.04 8.59 -9.78
N GLU A 78 0.12 8.16 -10.29
CA GLU A 78 1.21 9.06 -10.64
C GLU A 78 1.51 8.98 -12.14
N ARG A 79 2.09 10.06 -12.67
CA ARG A 79 2.55 10.12 -14.05
C ARG A 79 3.93 10.78 -14.07
N LEU A 80 4.92 10.02 -14.49
CA LEU A 80 6.25 10.56 -14.77
C LEU A 80 6.22 11.27 -16.12
N ARG A 81 6.82 12.46 -16.18
CA ARG A 81 7.14 13.15 -17.43
C ARG A 81 8.66 13.13 -17.57
N MET A 82 9.13 12.66 -18.71
CA MET A 82 10.52 12.75 -19.14
C MET A 82 10.78 14.11 -19.79
#